data_AF-A0A959D8C6-F1
#
_entry.id   AF-A0A959D8C6-F1
#
_cell.length_a   1.000
_cell.length_b   1.000
_cell.length_c   1.000
_cell.angle_alpha   90.00
_cell.angle_beta   90.00
_cell.angle_gamma   90.00
#
_symmetry.space_group_name_H-M   'P 1'
#
loop_
_entity.id
_entity.type
_entity.pdbx_description
1 polymer ?
#
loop_
_entity_poly.entity_id
_entity_poly.type
_entity_poly.pdbx_seq_one_letter_code
_entity_poly.pdbx_strand_id
1 'polypeptide(L)'
;METCRKLPLYIESKDITVIFTKLSDREWYETHRAFAPIFEDWALLMSLEHYVYSEYEFDLPRIYAALYTLFGPSNAYDDYKCSFAYDFRLSVEKQGQAYPYALSLADVKGNMPYFTYYRAPLPGKKPNAYQRPVETEFSLEEMRSCTIAFINFLRLFLEAYTRYFNRNFFRVNPYAYLVYGFKEGAFFNNQYPYEHEEDWDKFQDAVASFRTDPAFDDPMSGDRAFRAE
;
A
#
# COMPACT_ATOMS: atom_id res chain seq x y z
N MET A 1 -7.19 -19.47 13.43
CA MET A 1 -7.60 -19.29 12.02
C MET A 1 -7.96 -17.84 11.84
N GLU A 2 -7.06 -17.03 11.31
CA GLU A 2 -7.42 -15.66 10.93
C GLU A 2 -8.41 -15.74 9.76
N THR A 3 -9.61 -15.22 9.96
CA THR A 3 -10.59 -15.06 8.89
C THR A 3 -10.01 -14.10 7.87
N CYS A 4 -9.77 -14.59 6.65
CA CYS A 4 -9.34 -13.77 5.52
C CYS A 4 -10.39 -12.68 5.28
N ARG A 5 -10.06 -11.43 5.65
CA ARG A 5 -10.98 -10.30 5.56
C ARG A 5 -11.15 -9.91 4.09
N LYS A 6 -12.40 -9.87 3.64
CA LYS A 6 -12.78 -9.40 2.32
C LYS A 6 -13.35 -7.99 2.44
N LEU A 7 -12.92 -7.10 1.55
CA LEU A 7 -13.49 -5.76 1.41
C LEU A 7 -14.17 -5.67 0.04
N PRO A 8 -15.51 -5.71 -0.04
CA PRO A 8 -16.23 -5.39 -1.26
C PRO A 8 -16.27 -3.87 -1.45
N LEU A 9 -15.94 -3.42 -2.66
CA LEU A 9 -16.03 -2.03 -3.08
C LEU A 9 -16.92 -1.93 -4.32
N TYR A 10 -18.08 -1.29 -4.17
CA TYR A 10 -18.99 -1.05 -5.28
C TYR A 10 -18.70 0.30 -5.94
N ILE A 11 -18.53 0.29 -7.26
CA ILE A 11 -18.22 1.48 -8.06
C ILE A 11 -19.46 1.77 -8.91
N GLU A 12 -20.39 2.53 -8.34
CA GLU A 12 -21.73 2.77 -8.89
C GLU A 12 -21.70 3.34 -10.31
N SER A 13 -20.81 4.31 -10.57
CA SER A 13 -20.69 4.95 -11.89
C SER A 13 -20.24 4.01 -13.01
N LYS A 14 -19.79 2.80 -12.66
CA LYS A 14 -19.31 1.76 -13.58
C LYS A 14 -20.14 0.48 -13.52
N ASP A 15 -21.06 0.35 -12.57
CA ASP A 15 -21.81 -0.87 -12.30
C ASP A 15 -20.88 -2.10 -12.14
N ILE A 16 -19.82 -1.94 -11.33
CA ILE A 16 -18.88 -3.02 -11.01
C ILE A 16 -18.70 -3.15 -9.49
N THR A 17 -18.47 -4.38 -9.04
CA THR A 17 -18.03 -4.67 -7.68
C THR A 17 -16.62 -5.24 -7.71
N VAL A 18 -15.72 -4.68 -6.91
CA VAL A 18 -14.36 -5.20 -6.75
C VAL A 18 -14.19 -5.71 -5.33
N ILE A 19 -13.91 -7.00 -5.18
CA ILE A 19 -13.69 -7.61 -3.87
C ILE A 19 -12.20 -7.77 -3.62
N PHE A 20 -11.69 -7.03 -2.64
CA PHE A 20 -10.30 -7.08 -2.19
C PHE A 20 -10.14 -8.17 -1.14
N THR A 21 -9.18 -9.06 -1.36
CA THR A 21 -8.81 -10.11 -0.41
C THR A 21 -7.30 -10.07 -0.23
N LYS A 22 -6.82 -9.70 0.96
CA LYS A 22 -5.37 -9.65 1.21
C LYS A 22 -4.77 -11.04 1.06
N LEU A 23 -3.65 -11.12 0.35
CA LEU A 23 -2.87 -12.33 0.13
C LEU A 23 -1.80 -12.47 1.22
N SER A 24 -1.49 -13.71 1.59
CA SER A 24 -0.23 -14.03 2.26
C SER A 24 0.96 -13.92 1.29
N ASP A 25 2.18 -13.80 1.82
CA ASP A 25 3.40 -13.73 0.99
C ASP A 25 3.55 -14.95 0.07
N ARG A 26 3.12 -16.14 0.54
CA ARG A 26 3.11 -17.36 -0.28
C ARG A 26 2.10 -17.28 -1.43
N GLU A 27 0.87 -16.85 -1.14
CA GLU A 27 -0.14 -16.70 -2.20
C GLU A 27 0.25 -15.60 -3.20
N TRP A 28 0.90 -14.53 -2.73
CA TRP A 28 1.44 -13.50 -3.60
C TRP A 28 2.55 -14.06 -4.50
N TYR A 29 3.50 -14.81 -3.94
CA TYR A 29 4.55 -15.47 -4.72
C TYR A 29 3.99 -16.39 -5.81
N GLU A 30 2.98 -17.20 -5.48
CA GLU A 30 2.31 -18.09 -6.44
C GLU A 30 1.58 -17.27 -7.53
N THR A 31 0.89 -16.19 -7.14
CA THR A 31 0.17 -15.29 -8.05
C THR A 31 1.14 -14.58 -9.00
N HIS A 32 2.22 -14.00 -8.48
CA HIS A 32 3.22 -13.26 -9.25
C HIS A 32 3.95 -14.13 -10.30
N ARG A 33 4.02 -15.45 -10.09
CA ARG A 33 4.56 -16.38 -11.10
C ARG A 33 3.60 -16.66 -12.26
N ALA A 34 2.31 -16.55 -12.01
CA ALA A 34 1.26 -16.86 -12.97
C ALA A 34 0.70 -15.62 -13.67
N PHE A 35 0.82 -14.45 -13.05
CA PHE A 35 0.22 -13.20 -13.51
C PHE A 35 1.28 -12.28 -14.11
N ALA A 36 0.83 -11.42 -15.04
CA ALA A 36 1.61 -10.35 -15.62
C ALA A 36 1.17 -8.99 -15.09
N PRO A 37 2.11 -8.05 -14.90
CA PRO A 37 1.77 -6.69 -14.52
C PRO A 37 1.03 -5.98 -15.66
N ILE A 38 0.13 -5.10 -15.31
CA ILE A 38 -0.58 -4.19 -16.21
C ILE A 38 0.15 -2.85 -16.17
N PHE A 39 0.27 -2.18 -17.31
CA PHE A 39 1.02 -0.94 -17.43
C PHE A 39 0.52 0.11 -16.43
N GLU A 40 1.46 0.76 -15.75
CA GLU A 40 1.16 1.74 -14.71
C GLU A 40 0.53 3.01 -15.29
N ASP A 41 -0.40 3.56 -14.54
CA ASP A 41 -1.06 4.80 -14.89
C ASP A 41 -0.41 6.00 -14.19
N TRP A 42 0.69 6.47 -14.77
CA TRP A 42 1.43 7.62 -14.23
C TRP A 42 0.58 8.88 -14.09
N ALA A 43 -0.40 9.09 -14.96
CA ALA A 43 -1.29 10.25 -14.87
C ALA A 43 -2.17 10.17 -13.63
N LEU A 44 -2.68 8.98 -13.29
CA LEU A 44 -3.41 8.76 -12.05
C LEU A 44 -2.51 8.99 -10.83
N LEU A 45 -1.30 8.42 -10.81
CA LEU A 45 -0.38 8.56 -9.67
C LEU A 45 -0.05 10.03 -9.38
N MET A 46 0.27 10.81 -10.42
CA MET A 46 0.51 12.25 -10.29
C MET A 46 -0.72 13.02 -9.80
N SER A 47 -1.92 12.61 -10.24
CA SER A 47 -3.18 13.20 -9.80
C SER A 47 -3.45 12.93 -8.31
N LEU A 48 -3.23 11.68 -7.86
CA LEU A 48 -3.40 11.31 -6.45
C LEU A 48 -2.45 12.11 -5.56
N GLU A 49 -1.19 12.24 -5.96
CA GLU A 49 -0.19 13.05 -5.25
C GLU A 49 -0.65 14.50 -5.08
N HIS A 50 -1.13 15.11 -6.15
CA HIS A 50 -1.42 16.53 -6.14
C HIS A 50 -2.79 16.91 -5.57
N TYR A 51 -3.79 16.04 -5.69
CA TYR A 51 -5.18 16.37 -5.34
C TYR A 51 -5.77 15.53 -4.21
N VAL A 52 -5.22 14.35 -3.90
CA VAL A 52 -5.80 13.46 -2.89
C VAL A 52 -4.93 13.43 -1.63
N TYR A 53 -3.64 13.21 -1.78
CA TYR A 53 -2.77 13.05 -0.63
C TYR A 53 -2.45 14.39 0.04
N SER A 54 -2.15 15.42 -0.75
CA SER A 54 -1.89 16.79 -0.27
C SER A 54 -3.13 17.47 0.32
N GLU A 55 -4.27 17.42 -0.38
CA GLU A 55 -5.49 18.16 -0.01
C GLU A 55 -6.12 17.64 1.29
N TYR A 56 -6.05 16.34 1.51
CA TYR A 56 -6.70 15.68 2.64
C TYR A 56 -5.74 15.27 3.77
N GLU A 57 -4.46 15.67 3.68
CA GLU A 57 -3.40 15.24 4.59
C GLU A 57 -3.37 13.72 4.81
N PHE A 58 -3.73 12.94 3.76
CA PHE A 58 -3.82 11.49 3.84
C PHE A 58 -2.48 10.85 3.45
N ASP A 59 -1.52 11.02 4.34
CA ASP A 59 -0.11 10.66 4.22
C ASP A 59 0.18 9.17 4.52
N LEU A 60 1.45 8.77 4.34
CA LEU A 60 1.95 7.41 4.60
C LEU A 60 1.54 6.82 5.96
N PRO A 61 1.73 7.49 7.12
CA PRO A 61 1.33 6.91 8.40
C PRO A 61 -0.17 6.59 8.46
N ARG A 62 -1.01 7.47 7.89
CA ARG A 62 -2.46 7.26 7.85
C ARG A 62 -2.85 6.11 6.92
N ILE A 63 -2.27 6.04 5.73
CA ILE A 63 -2.51 4.92 4.81
C ILE A 63 -2.11 3.59 5.46
N TYR A 64 -0.92 3.54 6.05
CA TYR A 64 -0.43 2.33 6.71
C TYR A 64 -1.34 1.93 7.88
N ALA A 65 -1.76 2.89 8.72
CA ALA A 65 -2.67 2.62 9.83
C ALA A 65 -4.04 2.10 9.37
N ALA A 66 -4.59 2.66 8.30
CA ALA A 66 -5.86 2.21 7.71
C ALA A 66 -5.73 0.77 7.20
N LEU A 67 -4.69 0.49 6.39
CA LEU A 67 -4.43 -0.84 5.82
C LEU A 67 -4.18 -1.88 6.91
N TYR A 68 -3.38 -1.54 7.93
CA TYR A 68 -3.08 -2.45 9.04
C TYR A 68 -4.34 -2.76 9.86
N THR A 69 -5.16 -1.75 10.15
CA THR A 69 -6.39 -1.95 10.93
C THR A 69 -7.39 -2.83 10.19
N LEU A 70 -7.49 -2.66 8.86
CA LEU A 70 -8.42 -3.40 8.02
C LEU A 70 -7.93 -4.81 7.71
N PHE A 71 -6.65 -4.98 7.40
CA PHE A 71 -6.12 -6.21 6.81
C PHE A 71 -4.99 -6.88 7.61
N GLY A 72 -4.57 -6.30 8.73
CA GLY A 72 -3.46 -6.80 9.53
C GLY A 72 -2.08 -6.44 8.96
N PRO A 73 -1.01 -7.13 9.40
CA PRO A 73 0.37 -6.81 9.02
C PRO A 73 0.62 -6.78 7.51
N SER A 74 1.55 -5.94 7.07
CA SER A 74 1.98 -5.85 5.67
C SER A 74 2.60 -7.16 5.16
N ASN A 75 2.61 -7.34 3.84
CA ASN A 75 3.37 -8.37 3.15
C ASN A 75 4.90 -8.14 3.28
N ALA A 76 5.70 -9.07 2.75
CA ALA A 76 7.13 -8.87 2.52
C ALA A 76 7.38 -7.84 1.40
N TYR A 77 8.43 -7.04 1.53
CA TYR A 77 8.77 -5.95 0.61
C TYR A 77 10.30 -5.75 0.56
N ASP A 78 10.77 -4.99 -0.45
CA ASP A 78 12.15 -4.48 -0.52
C ASP A 78 12.32 -3.43 0.58
N ASP A 79 12.89 -3.84 1.71
CA ASP A 79 13.05 -2.97 2.88
C ASP A 79 14.11 -1.89 2.72
N TYR A 80 14.96 -1.99 1.70
CA TYR A 80 15.84 -0.89 1.31
C TYR A 80 15.04 0.26 0.70
N LYS A 81 13.96 0.00 -0.07
CA LYS A 81 13.21 1.06 -0.79
C LYS A 81 11.81 1.34 -0.24
N CYS A 82 11.21 0.37 0.43
CA CYS A 82 9.82 0.44 0.87
C CYS A 82 9.78 0.32 2.39
N SER A 83 8.73 0.86 2.99
CA SER A 83 8.42 0.65 4.39
C SER A 83 7.21 -0.27 4.59
N PHE A 84 6.40 -0.55 3.57
CA PHE A 84 5.37 -1.59 3.57
C PHE A 84 4.97 -2.03 2.15
N ALA A 85 4.30 -3.18 2.07
CA ALA A 85 3.54 -3.60 0.91
C ALA A 85 2.25 -4.31 1.32
N TYR A 86 1.19 -4.16 0.52
CA TYR A 86 -0.04 -4.94 0.63
C TYR A 86 -0.42 -5.51 -0.72
N ASP A 87 -0.51 -6.83 -0.78
CA ASP A 87 -0.88 -7.56 -1.98
C ASP A 87 -2.29 -8.13 -1.85
N PHE A 88 -3.12 -7.88 -2.85
CA PHE A 88 -4.52 -8.25 -2.86
C PHE A 88 -4.82 -9.13 -4.07
N ARG A 89 -5.65 -10.15 -3.85
CA ARG A 89 -6.46 -10.75 -4.90
C ARG A 89 -7.70 -9.89 -5.08
N LEU A 90 -8.03 -9.61 -6.33
CA LEU A 90 -9.23 -8.89 -6.72
C LEU A 90 -10.17 -9.83 -7.47
N SER A 91 -11.43 -9.87 -7.06
CA SER A 91 -12.53 -10.41 -7.87
C SER A 91 -13.30 -9.23 -8.44
N VAL A 92 -13.20 -9.01 -9.76
CA VAL A 92 -13.91 -7.94 -10.46
C VAL A 92 -15.20 -8.52 -11.02
N GLU A 93 -16.33 -8.14 -10.44
CA GLU A 93 -17.66 -8.60 -10.82
C GLU A 93 -18.32 -7.57 -11.73
N LYS A 94 -18.62 -7.97 -12.97
CA LYS A 94 -19.20 -7.12 -14.02
C LYS A 94 -20.08 -7.96 -14.93
N GLN A 95 -21.30 -7.49 -15.21
CA GLN A 95 -22.25 -8.16 -16.11
C GLN A 95 -22.49 -9.65 -15.78
N GLY A 96 -22.51 -9.99 -14.49
CA GLY A 96 -22.70 -11.37 -14.03
C GLY A 96 -21.49 -12.30 -14.23
N GLN A 97 -20.34 -11.77 -14.64
CA GLN A 97 -19.06 -12.49 -14.70
C GLN A 97 -18.11 -11.99 -13.63
N ALA A 98 -17.19 -12.86 -13.19
CA ALA A 98 -16.14 -12.54 -12.24
C ALA A 98 -14.77 -12.75 -12.88
N TYR A 99 -13.94 -11.70 -12.86
CA TYR A 99 -12.60 -11.72 -13.45
C TYR A 99 -11.53 -11.65 -12.35
N PRO A 100 -10.57 -12.59 -12.34
CA PRO A 100 -9.51 -12.60 -11.34
C PRO A 100 -8.39 -11.63 -11.70
N TYR A 101 -8.10 -10.72 -10.79
CA TYR A 101 -6.96 -9.79 -10.86
C TYR A 101 -6.17 -9.86 -9.55
N ALA A 102 -5.01 -9.22 -9.53
CA ALA A 102 -4.32 -8.89 -8.31
C ALA A 102 -3.84 -7.44 -8.31
N LEU A 103 -3.58 -6.90 -7.13
CA LEU A 103 -3.08 -5.55 -6.93
C LEU A 103 -1.96 -5.60 -5.90
N SER A 104 -0.81 -5.04 -6.24
CA SER A 104 0.24 -4.72 -5.28
C SER A 104 0.23 -3.23 -4.97
N LEU A 105 0.32 -2.90 -3.69
CA LEU A 105 0.39 -1.54 -3.16
C LEU A 105 1.64 -1.40 -2.30
N ALA A 106 2.56 -0.50 -2.64
CA ALA A 106 3.80 -0.28 -1.88
C ALA A 106 4.30 1.18 -1.93
N ASP A 107 4.92 1.65 -0.85
CA ASP A 107 5.51 3.00 -0.73
C ASP A 107 6.96 3.04 -1.26
N VAL A 108 7.12 2.92 -2.57
CA VAL A 108 8.45 2.88 -3.18
C VAL A 108 9.17 4.21 -3.01
N LYS A 109 10.32 4.17 -2.34
CA LYS A 109 11.23 5.30 -2.09
C LYS A 109 10.60 6.46 -1.32
N GLY A 110 9.71 6.15 -0.37
CA GLY A 110 9.03 7.14 0.49
C GLY A 110 7.99 7.99 -0.22
N ASN A 111 7.71 7.71 -1.49
CA ASN A 111 6.58 8.29 -2.20
C ASN A 111 5.28 7.67 -1.67
N MET A 112 4.17 8.36 -1.94
CA MET A 112 2.86 7.80 -1.75
C MET A 112 2.68 6.49 -2.55
N PRO A 113 1.82 5.56 -2.10
CA PRO A 113 1.86 4.20 -2.60
C PRO A 113 1.60 4.09 -4.11
N TYR A 114 2.41 3.24 -4.74
CA TYR A 114 2.22 2.80 -6.12
C TYR A 114 1.17 1.70 -6.17
N PHE A 115 0.34 1.70 -7.22
CA PHE A 115 -0.70 0.70 -7.45
C PHE A 115 -0.38 -0.05 -8.74
N THR A 116 0.07 -1.29 -8.62
CA THR A 116 0.38 -2.14 -9.77
C THR A 116 -0.65 -3.25 -9.87
N TYR A 117 -1.46 -3.22 -10.92
CA TYR A 117 -2.44 -4.26 -11.20
C TYR A 117 -1.79 -5.43 -11.96
N TYR A 118 -2.30 -6.63 -11.73
CA TYR A 118 -1.81 -7.86 -12.34
C TYR A 118 -2.97 -8.72 -12.83
N ARG A 119 -2.74 -9.48 -13.91
CA ARG A 119 -3.71 -10.47 -14.42
C ARG A 119 -3.03 -11.68 -15.06
N ALA A 120 -3.77 -12.77 -15.21
CA ALA A 120 -3.30 -13.88 -16.03
C ALA A 120 -2.96 -13.39 -17.46
N PRO A 121 -1.82 -13.82 -18.04
CA PRO A 121 -1.41 -13.33 -19.35
C PRO A 121 -2.42 -13.62 -20.45
N LEU A 122 -2.58 -12.67 -21.38
CA LEU A 122 -3.28 -12.96 -22.63
C LEU A 122 -2.65 -14.15 -23.36
N PRO A 123 -3.45 -14.94 -24.12
CA PRO A 123 -2.93 -16.04 -24.92
C PRO A 123 -1.71 -15.62 -25.76
N GLY A 124 -0.62 -16.39 -25.66
CA GLY A 124 0.62 -16.13 -26.37
C GLY A 124 1.51 -15.02 -25.77
N LYS A 125 1.15 -14.42 -24.63
CA LYS A 125 1.99 -13.46 -23.91
C LYS A 125 2.71 -14.12 -22.73
N LYS A 126 3.90 -13.59 -22.41
CA LYS A 126 4.70 -14.04 -21.26
C LYS A 126 4.19 -13.39 -19.96
N PRO A 127 4.26 -14.08 -18.81
CA PRO A 127 3.98 -13.48 -17.49
C PRO A 127 4.83 -12.25 -17.17
N ASN A 128 6.09 -12.21 -17.62
CA ASN A 128 7.00 -11.12 -17.21
C ASN A 128 6.91 -9.87 -18.11
N ALA A 129 5.90 -9.78 -18.98
CA ALA A 129 5.73 -8.65 -19.90
C ALA A 129 4.51 -7.83 -19.51
N TYR A 130 4.69 -6.51 -19.42
CA TYR A 130 3.60 -5.58 -19.17
C TYR A 130 2.45 -5.77 -20.16
N GLN A 131 1.23 -5.78 -19.65
CA GLN A 131 0.01 -5.92 -20.43
C GLN A 131 -0.82 -4.64 -20.39
N ARG A 132 -1.69 -4.51 -21.39
CA ARG A 132 -2.71 -3.47 -21.38
C ARG A 132 -3.92 -3.95 -20.57
N PRO A 133 -4.72 -3.04 -19.99
CA PRO A 133 -6.04 -3.35 -19.48
C PRO A 133 -6.91 -4.04 -20.54
N VAL A 134 -7.89 -4.82 -20.09
CA VAL A 134 -8.85 -5.50 -20.99
C VAL A 134 -10.18 -4.82 -20.81
N GLU A 135 -10.58 -4.03 -21.82
CA GLU A 135 -11.76 -3.16 -21.76
C GLU A 135 -13.07 -3.87 -21.42
N THR A 136 -13.21 -5.13 -21.82
CA THR A 136 -14.40 -5.93 -21.52
C THR A 136 -14.42 -6.53 -20.11
N GLU A 137 -13.26 -6.66 -19.46
CA GLU A 137 -13.11 -7.28 -18.14
C GLU A 137 -12.98 -6.20 -17.05
N PHE A 138 -11.91 -5.41 -17.15
CA PHE A 138 -11.56 -4.33 -16.23
C PHE A 138 -10.74 -3.29 -17.01
N SER A 139 -11.42 -2.28 -17.52
CA SER A 139 -10.85 -1.19 -18.32
C SER A 139 -9.92 -0.30 -17.50
N LEU A 140 -9.12 0.52 -18.18
CA LEU A 140 -8.26 1.51 -17.52
C LEU A 140 -9.07 2.47 -16.63
N GLU A 141 -10.21 2.96 -17.13
CA GLU A 141 -11.08 3.89 -16.39
C GLU A 141 -11.73 3.23 -15.17
N GLU A 142 -12.06 1.94 -15.24
CA GLU A 142 -12.56 1.18 -14.10
C GLU A 142 -11.45 0.95 -13.06
N MET A 143 -10.22 0.64 -13.48
CA MET A 143 -9.06 0.54 -12.59
C MET A 143 -8.78 1.86 -11.89
N ARG A 144 -8.84 2.99 -12.61
CA ARG A 144 -8.74 4.34 -12.03
C ARG A 144 -9.82 4.57 -10.96
N SER A 145 -11.07 4.30 -11.32
CA SER A 145 -12.22 4.47 -10.41
C SER A 145 -12.05 3.60 -9.16
N CYS A 146 -11.56 2.37 -9.33
CA CYS A 146 -11.28 1.43 -8.25
C CYS A 146 -10.19 1.93 -7.31
N THR A 147 -9.04 2.39 -7.85
CA THR A 147 -7.96 2.96 -7.04
C THR A 147 -8.44 4.18 -6.25
N ILE A 148 -9.14 5.12 -6.90
CA ILE A 148 -9.66 6.33 -6.24
C ILE A 148 -10.67 5.97 -5.15
N ALA A 149 -11.61 5.08 -5.46
CA ALA A 149 -12.63 4.63 -4.50
C ALA A 149 -11.99 3.90 -3.31
N PHE A 150 -10.95 3.09 -3.53
CA PHE A 150 -10.24 2.40 -2.47
C PHE A 150 -9.48 3.39 -1.56
N ILE A 151 -8.76 4.36 -2.12
CA ILE A 151 -8.07 5.40 -1.33
C ILE A 151 -9.07 6.20 -0.51
N ASN A 152 -10.18 6.64 -1.13
CA ASN A 152 -11.23 7.37 -0.42
C ASN A 152 -11.87 6.53 0.69
N PHE A 153 -12.07 5.23 0.45
CA PHE A 153 -12.53 4.32 1.49
C PHE A 153 -11.55 4.26 2.67
N LEU A 154 -10.24 4.07 2.41
CA LEU A 154 -9.22 4.05 3.47
C LEU A 154 -9.19 5.35 4.26
N ARG A 155 -9.29 6.49 3.56
CA ARG A 155 -9.35 7.83 4.17
C ARG A 155 -10.54 7.98 5.10
N LEU A 156 -11.75 7.75 4.58
CA LEU A 156 -12.99 7.90 5.34
C LEU A 156 -13.09 6.89 6.49
N PHE A 157 -12.61 5.67 6.26
CA PHE A 157 -12.48 4.65 7.31
C PHE A 157 -11.60 5.18 8.45
N LEU A 158 -10.41 5.67 8.14
CA LEU A 158 -9.50 6.15 9.17
C LEU A 158 -10.05 7.40 9.85
N GLU A 159 -10.62 8.35 9.12
CA GLU A 159 -11.25 9.55 9.69
C GLU A 159 -12.33 9.19 10.73
N ALA A 160 -13.19 8.22 10.39
CA ALA A 160 -14.20 7.70 11.31
C ALA A 160 -13.60 6.90 12.47
N TYR A 161 -12.49 6.20 12.25
CA TYR A 161 -11.85 5.32 13.23
C TYR A 161 -10.83 6.05 14.13
N THR A 162 -10.37 7.25 13.77
CA THR A 162 -9.23 7.94 14.40
C THR A 162 -9.41 8.10 15.91
N ARG A 163 -10.63 8.37 16.38
CA ARG A 163 -10.95 8.51 17.82
C ARG A 163 -10.74 7.21 18.63
N TYR A 164 -10.73 6.07 17.95
CA TYR A 164 -10.52 4.74 18.54
C TYR A 164 -9.10 4.21 18.26
N PHE A 165 -8.32 4.89 17.41
CA PHE A 165 -6.96 4.50 17.11
C PHE A 165 -6.02 5.03 18.20
N ASN A 166 -5.39 4.11 18.95
CA ASN A 166 -4.53 4.43 20.09
C ASN A 166 -3.23 3.60 20.09
N ARG A 167 -2.85 3.04 18.95
CA ARG A 167 -1.66 2.20 18.81
C ARG A 167 -0.51 3.05 18.33
N ASN A 168 0.44 3.31 19.22
CA ASN A 168 1.68 3.96 18.85
C ASN A 168 2.48 3.04 17.93
N PHE A 169 3.04 3.59 16.86
CA PHE A 169 3.90 2.84 15.96
C PHE A 169 4.87 3.77 15.23
N PHE A 170 5.95 3.20 14.69
CA PHE A 170 6.80 3.86 13.70
C PHE A 170 7.20 2.92 12.56
N ARG A 171 7.43 3.48 11.38
CA ARG A 171 7.99 2.80 10.21
C ARG A 171 9.16 3.60 9.69
N VAL A 172 10.09 2.90 9.05
CA VAL A 172 11.28 3.51 8.45
C VAL A 172 11.30 3.20 6.96
N ASN A 173 11.48 4.23 6.13
CA ASN A 173 11.87 4.09 4.74
C ASN A 173 13.30 4.61 4.60
N PRO A 174 14.32 3.72 4.54
CA PRO A 174 15.71 4.14 4.62
C PRO A 174 16.17 4.84 3.34
N TYR A 175 15.67 4.44 2.16
CA TYR A 175 15.98 5.14 0.91
C TYR A 175 15.54 6.61 0.96
N ALA A 176 14.39 6.86 1.56
CA ALA A 176 13.83 8.20 1.68
C ALA A 176 14.29 8.94 2.92
N TYR A 177 15.19 8.39 3.77
CA TYR A 177 15.56 9.02 5.05
C TYR A 177 14.32 9.46 5.84
N LEU A 178 13.34 8.56 5.93
CA LEU A 178 12.00 8.88 6.44
C LEU A 178 11.66 8.00 7.64
N VAL A 179 11.18 8.63 8.71
CA VAL A 179 10.54 7.94 9.83
C VAL A 179 9.13 8.52 10.01
N TYR A 180 8.11 7.68 9.91
CA TYR A 180 6.71 8.11 10.10
C TYR A 180 5.99 7.20 11.07
N GLY A 181 4.87 7.64 11.60
CA GLY A 181 4.10 6.82 12.53
C GLY A 181 2.95 7.53 13.22
N PHE A 182 2.60 7.01 14.38
CA PHE A 182 1.63 7.61 15.29
C PHE A 182 2.18 7.56 16.71
N LYS A 183 2.11 8.68 17.43
CA LYS A 183 2.48 8.77 18.84
C LYS A 183 1.53 9.71 19.56
N GLU A 184 1.00 9.27 20.70
CA GLU A 184 0.27 10.12 21.65
C GLU A 184 -0.90 10.91 21.03
N GLY A 185 -1.65 10.28 20.12
CA GLY A 185 -2.82 10.90 19.49
C GLY A 185 -2.56 11.63 18.18
N ALA A 186 -1.30 11.71 17.73
CA ALA A 186 -0.93 12.40 16.50
C ALA A 186 -0.15 11.50 15.54
N PHE A 187 -0.47 11.61 14.25
CA PHE A 187 0.36 11.06 13.18
C PHE A 187 1.55 11.99 12.92
N PHE A 188 2.70 11.41 12.59
CA PHE A 188 3.92 12.15 12.27
C PHE A 188 4.59 11.58 11.02
N ASN A 189 5.31 12.43 10.29
CA ASN A 189 6.06 12.09 9.09
C ASN A 189 7.36 12.90 9.03
N ASN A 190 8.43 12.33 9.59
CA ASN A 190 9.71 13.01 9.78
C ASN A 190 10.66 12.67 8.62
N GLN A 191 10.86 13.66 7.76
CA GLN A 191 11.85 13.63 6.68
C GLN A 191 13.19 14.15 7.19
N TYR A 192 14.26 13.37 7.03
CA TYR A 192 15.61 13.77 7.39
C TYR A 192 16.35 14.22 6.12
N PRO A 193 17.11 15.33 6.17
CA PRO A 193 17.91 15.78 5.03
C PRO A 193 19.04 14.80 4.75
N TYR A 194 19.50 14.76 3.51
CA TYR A 194 20.71 14.05 3.12
C TYR A 194 21.53 14.94 2.20
N GLU A 195 22.29 15.84 2.81
CA GLU A 195 23.19 16.76 2.12
C GLU A 195 24.66 16.33 2.28
N HIS A 196 24.97 15.64 3.39
CA HIS A 196 26.32 15.19 3.75
C HIS A 196 26.32 13.74 4.27
N GLU A 197 27.45 13.04 4.20
CA GLU A 197 27.57 11.66 4.69
C GLU A 197 27.20 11.52 6.18
N GLU A 198 27.51 12.53 7.00
CA GLU A 198 27.15 12.60 8.43
C GLU A 198 25.63 12.58 8.68
N ASP A 199 24.81 12.91 7.67
CA ASP A 199 23.35 12.86 7.80
C ASP A 199 22.82 11.43 7.87
N TRP A 200 23.57 10.45 7.34
CA TRP A 200 23.25 9.04 7.54
C TRP A 200 23.34 8.66 9.02
N ASP A 201 24.40 9.07 9.71
CA ASP A 201 24.57 8.78 11.13
C ASP A 201 23.47 9.43 11.97
N LYS A 202 23.10 10.69 11.66
CA LYS A 202 21.95 11.36 12.30
C LYS A 202 20.63 10.63 12.08
N PHE A 203 20.41 10.12 10.86
CA PHE A 203 19.22 9.32 10.56
C PHE A 203 19.22 8.00 11.34
N GLN A 204 20.37 7.33 11.45
CA GLN A 204 20.51 6.11 12.25
C GLN A 204 20.27 6.38 13.74
N ASP A 205 20.79 7.47 14.28
CA ASP A 205 20.55 7.88 15.67
C ASP A 205 19.07 8.17 15.91
N ALA A 206 18.41 8.84 14.97
CA ALA A 206 16.98 9.06 15.03
C ALA A 206 16.20 7.74 15.05
N VAL A 207 16.48 6.82 14.12
CA VAL A 207 15.86 5.48 14.09
C VAL A 207 16.10 4.72 15.40
N ALA A 208 17.31 4.78 15.96
CA ALA A 208 17.63 4.15 17.24
C ALA A 208 16.80 4.71 18.40
N SER A 209 16.52 6.01 18.40
CA SER A 209 15.63 6.63 19.40
C SER A 209 14.20 6.08 19.35
N PHE A 210 13.66 5.83 18.14
CA PHE A 210 12.34 5.20 17.99
C PHE A 210 12.36 3.72 18.41
N ARG A 211 13.42 2.97 18.11
CA ARG A 211 13.55 1.56 18.50
C ARG A 211 13.61 1.35 20.01
N THR A 212 14.24 2.28 20.72
CA THR A 212 14.49 2.16 22.17
C THR A 212 13.37 2.74 23.02
N ASP A 213 12.45 3.50 22.42
CA ASP A 213 11.27 4.03 23.11
C ASP A 213 10.21 2.93 23.27
N PRO A 214 9.90 2.49 24.51
CA PRO A 214 8.93 1.41 24.77
C PRO A 214 7.51 1.77 24.34
N ALA A 215 7.22 3.05 24.07
CA ALA A 215 5.94 3.46 23.51
C ALA A 215 5.67 2.82 22.14
N PHE A 216 6.71 2.35 21.44
CA PHE A 216 6.59 1.76 20.11
C PHE A 216 6.70 0.23 20.08
N ASP A 217 6.59 -0.45 21.22
CA ASP A 217 6.51 -1.92 21.30
C ASP A 217 5.14 -2.43 20.79
N ASP A 218 4.92 -2.27 19.49
CA ASP A 218 3.70 -2.65 18.78
C ASP A 218 4.05 -3.38 17.47
N PRO A 219 3.34 -4.44 17.07
CA PRO A 219 3.58 -5.14 15.80
C PRO A 219 3.41 -4.29 14.52
N MET A 220 2.82 -3.10 14.61
CA MET A 220 2.82 -2.11 13.54
C MET A 220 4.20 -1.47 13.37
N SER A 221 4.98 -1.38 14.45
CA SER A 221 6.32 -0.83 14.41
C SER A 221 7.28 -1.74 13.66
N GLY A 222 8.27 -1.13 13.00
CA GLY A 222 9.46 -1.86 12.59
C GLY A 222 10.16 -1.32 11.36
N ASP A 223 11.39 -1.79 11.22
CA ASP A 223 12.33 -1.44 10.17
C ASP A 223 13.11 -2.70 9.74
N ARG A 224 12.48 -3.49 8.87
CA ARG A 224 13.07 -4.75 8.41
C ARG A 224 14.50 -4.59 7.84
N ALA A 225 14.81 -3.40 7.30
CA ALA A 225 16.08 -3.02 6.70
C ALA A 225 17.32 -3.13 7.59
N PHE A 226 17.16 -3.15 8.92
CA PHE A 226 18.29 -3.08 9.86
C PHE A 226 18.39 -4.28 10.79
N ARG A 227 17.73 -5.40 10.46
CA ARG A 227 18.01 -6.66 11.14
C ARG A 227 19.37 -7.15 10.68
N ALA A 228 20.40 -6.85 11.48
CA ALA A 228 21.70 -7.51 11.34
C ALA A 228 21.49 -9.03 11.40
N GLU A 229 22.03 -9.74 10.40
CA GLU A 229 22.20 -11.19 10.42
C GLU A 229 23.09 -11.63 11.58
#